data_AF-A0A2V9QLZ4-F1
#
_entry.id   AF-A0A2V9QLZ4-F1
#
_cell.length_a   1.000
_cell.length_b   1.000
_cell.length_c   1.000
_cell.angle_alpha   90.00
_cell.angle_beta   90.00
_cell.angle_gamma   90.00
#
_symmetry.space_group_name_H-M   'P 1'
#
loop_
_entity.id
_entity.type
_entity.pdbx_description
1 polymer ?
#
loop_
_entity_poly.entity_id
_entity_poly.type
_entity_poly.pdbx_seq_one_letter_code
_entity_poly.pdbx_strand_id
1 'polypeptide(L)'
;MSSRREKTNKLVAIAGARPSVRRYLTVLAMLVAAVCALDGSLHAKVNAGVSGIVTDASGAVVSGASIQMKDPSTGIVEKREANSEG
;
A
#
# COMPACT_ATOMS: atom_id res chain seq x y z
N MET A 1 15.25 39.13 -46.88
CA MET A 1 14.82 37.71 -46.77
C MET A 1 15.75 36.89 -45.86
N SER A 2 16.01 37.30 -44.61
CA SER A 2 16.99 36.64 -43.70
C SER A 2 16.43 36.17 -42.35
N SER A 3 15.11 36.13 -42.15
CA SER A 3 14.51 35.92 -40.83
C SER A 3 13.70 34.61 -40.74
N ARG A 4 14.32 33.46 -41.01
CA ARG A 4 13.64 32.15 -40.85
C ARG A 4 14.48 31.01 -40.27
N ARG A 5 15.75 31.24 -39.90
CA ARG A 5 16.65 30.17 -39.42
C ARG A 5 16.84 30.10 -37.90
N GLU A 6 16.21 30.98 -37.12
CA GLU A 6 16.52 31.12 -35.69
C GLU A 6 15.70 30.21 -34.75
N LYS A 7 14.61 29.59 -35.24
CA LYS A 7 13.68 28.84 -34.37
C LYS A 7 13.98 27.35 -34.20
N THR A 8 14.99 26.80 -34.88
CA THR A 8 15.26 25.35 -34.86
C THR A 8 16.18 24.88 -33.74
N ASN A 9 16.82 25.78 -32.98
CA ASN A 9 17.85 25.39 -32.01
C ASN A 9 17.37 25.14 -30.57
N LYS A 10 16.07 25.23 -30.28
CA LYS A 10 15.56 24.96 -28.92
C LYS A 10 14.97 23.56 -28.72
N LEU A 11 14.97 22.69 -29.73
CA LEU A 11 14.35 21.36 -29.63
C LEU A 11 15.33 20.19 -29.42
N VAL A 12 16.63 20.42 -29.32
CA VAL A 12 17.62 19.33 -29.19
C VAL A 12 18.41 19.45 -27.88
N ALA A 13 17.70 19.60 -26.76
CA ALA A 13 18.27 19.46 -25.42
C ALA A 13 17.75 18.19 -24.74
N ILE A 14 17.82 17.05 -25.42
CA ILE A 14 17.65 15.71 -24.81
C ILE A 14 18.70 14.71 -25.30
N ALA A 15 19.78 15.19 -25.92
CA ALA A 15 20.79 14.35 -26.55
C ALA A 15 22.13 14.44 -25.79
N GLY A 16 22.11 14.19 -24.48
CA GLY A 16 23.32 14.23 -23.65
C GLY A 16 23.49 13.04 -22.71
N ALA A 17 22.54 12.10 -22.67
CA ALA A 17 22.69 10.91 -21.84
C ALA A 17 23.46 9.84 -22.63
N ARG A 18 24.64 9.44 -22.11
CA ARG A 18 25.41 8.29 -22.60
C ARG A 18 24.46 7.08 -22.79
N PRO A 19 24.56 6.31 -23.88
CA PRO A 19 23.58 5.26 -24.21
C PRO A 19 23.45 4.20 -23.10
N SER A 20 24.52 3.99 -22.32
CA SER A 20 24.53 3.18 -21.11
C SER A 20 23.64 3.76 -20.00
N VAL A 21 23.77 5.05 -19.67
CA VAL A 21 23.01 5.71 -18.58
C VAL A 21 21.52 5.77 -18.89
N ARG A 22 21.16 6.03 -20.16
CA ARG A 22 19.75 6.03 -20.59
C ARG A 22 19.11 4.63 -20.43
N ARG A 23 19.86 3.57 -20.72
CA ARG A 23 19.40 2.18 -20.57
C ARG A 23 19.19 1.82 -19.09
N TYR A 24 20.11 2.23 -18.21
CA TYR A 24 19.96 2.05 -16.77
C TYR A 24 18.76 2.82 -16.21
N LEU A 25 18.55 4.07 -16.64
CA LEU A 25 17.38 4.86 -16.21
C LEU A 25 16.07 4.24 -16.66
N THR A 26 15.99 3.70 -17.89
CA THR A 26 14.78 3.01 -18.36
C THR A 26 14.51 1.72 -17.60
N VAL A 27 15.55 0.93 -17.28
CA VAL A 27 15.40 -0.31 -16.51
C VAL A 27 14.98 0.00 -15.07
N LEU A 28 15.58 1.03 -14.46
CA LEU A 28 15.22 1.47 -13.12
C LEU A 28 13.77 1.97 -13.07
N ALA A 29 13.34 2.78 -14.04
CA ALA A 29 11.95 3.25 -14.13
C ALA A 29 10.96 2.10 -14.30
N MET A 30 11.28 1.09 -15.12
CA MET A 30 10.46 -0.12 -15.24
C MET A 30 10.40 -0.92 -13.94
N LEU A 31 11.53 -1.05 -13.23
CA LEU A 31 11.57 -1.76 -11.95
C LEU A 31 10.68 -1.07 -10.91
N VAL A 32 10.78 0.25 -10.79
CA VAL A 32 9.93 1.03 -9.86
C VAL A 32 8.46 0.91 -10.23
N ALA A 33 8.12 1.02 -11.52
CA ALA A 33 6.75 0.83 -11.99
C ALA A 33 6.23 -0.58 -11.69
N ALA A 34 7.06 -1.62 -11.83
CA ALA A 34 6.70 -2.99 -11.51
C ALA A 34 6.46 -3.19 -10.01
N VAL A 35 7.27 -2.57 -9.14
CA VAL A 35 7.06 -2.61 -7.68
C VAL A 35 5.80 -1.84 -7.27
N CYS A 36 5.53 -0.69 -7.88
CA CYS A 36 4.30 0.07 -7.62
C CYS A 36 3.04 -0.64 -8.13
N ALA A 37 3.14 -1.42 -9.22
CA ALA A 37 2.04 -2.23 -9.75
C ALA A 37 1.75 -3.49 -8.91
N LEU A 38 2.58 -3.81 -7.90
CA LEU A 38 2.23 -4.78 -6.86
C LEU A 38 1.24 -4.12 -5.88
N ASP A 39 0.07 -3.73 -6.39
CA ASP A 39 -0.96 -3.06 -5.62
C ASP A 39 -1.55 -3.99 -4.53
N GLY A 40 -1.42 -3.52 -3.30
CA GLY A 40 -2.57 -3.44 -2.39
C GLY A 40 -2.66 -4.45 -1.24
N SER A 41 -2.12 -5.66 -1.37
CA SER A 41 -2.35 -6.68 -0.32
C SER A 41 -1.38 -6.63 0.88
N LEU A 42 -0.33 -5.80 0.81
CA LEU A 42 0.70 -5.74 1.88
C LEU A 42 0.35 -4.78 3.03
N HIS A 43 -0.69 -3.95 2.90
CA HIS A 43 -1.04 -2.94 3.91
C HIS A 43 -2.45 -3.08 4.51
N ALA A 44 -3.20 -4.14 4.19
CA ALA A 44 -4.48 -4.43 4.84
C ALA A 44 -4.26 -5.04 6.24
N LYS A 45 -3.58 -4.31 7.13
CA LYS A 45 -3.70 -4.55 8.56
C LYS A 45 -5.06 -3.96 8.95
N VAL A 46 -6.07 -4.82 9.03
CA VAL A 46 -7.43 -4.45 9.43
C VAL A 46 -7.34 -3.88 10.84
N ASN A 47 -7.18 -2.55 10.96
CA ASN A 47 -7.15 -1.87 12.24
C ASN A 47 -8.59 -1.62 12.74
N ALA A 48 -9.51 -2.53 12.42
CA ALA A 48 -10.86 -2.55 12.96
C ALA A 48 -10.82 -3.39 14.24
N GLY A 49 -10.34 -2.80 15.32
CA GLY A 49 -10.45 -3.41 16.64
C GLY A 49 -11.91 -3.35 17.10
N VAL A 50 -12.50 -4.49 17.44
CA VAL A 50 -13.75 -4.53 18.20
C VAL A 50 -13.40 -4.33 19.67
N SER A 51 -13.99 -3.30 20.29
CA SER A 51 -13.90 -3.03 21.72
C SER A 51 -15.27 -3.23 22.34
N GLY A 52 -15.36 -4.01 23.41
CA GLY A 52 -16.61 -4.27 24.12
C GLY A 52 -16.43 -5.30 25.22
N ILE A 53 -17.35 -5.30 26.18
CA ILE A 53 -17.31 -6.18 27.36
C ILE A 53 -18.00 -7.50 27.00
N VAL A 54 -17.32 -8.61 27.24
CA VAL A 54 -17.94 -9.95 27.15
C VAL A 54 -18.62 -10.27 28.47
N THR A 55 -19.95 -10.35 28.49
CA THR A 55 -20.72 -10.73 29.68
C THR A 55 -21.51 -12.02 29.49
N ASP A 56 -21.70 -12.80 30.55
CA ASP A 56 -22.62 -13.93 30.55
C ASP A 56 -24.09 -13.49 30.79
N ALA A 57 -25.02 -14.45 30.83
CA ALA A 57 -26.46 -14.18 31.02
C ALA A 57 -26.82 -13.56 32.39
N SER A 58 -25.91 -13.61 33.36
CA SER A 58 -26.03 -12.94 34.67
C SER A 58 -25.50 -11.50 34.67
N GLY A 59 -24.81 -11.09 33.60
CA GLY A 59 -24.15 -9.77 33.49
C GLY A 59 -22.72 -9.74 34.03
N ALA A 60 -22.14 -10.89 34.40
CA ALA A 60 -20.77 -10.98 34.87
C ALA A 60 -19.77 -10.92 33.71
N VAL A 61 -18.64 -10.23 33.90
CA VAL A 61 -17.55 -10.12 32.91
C VAL A 61 -16.84 -11.47 32.76
N VAL A 62 -16.74 -11.96 31.53
CA VAL A 62 -16.10 -13.23 31.19
C VAL A 62 -14.67 -12.96 30.72
N SER A 63 -13.73 -13.02 31.65
CA SER A 63 -12.30 -12.97 31.33
C SER A 63 -11.86 -14.22 30.57
N GLY A 64 -10.99 -14.06 29.57
CA GLY A 64 -10.43 -15.19 28.81
C GLY A 64 -11.34 -15.74 27.70
N ALA A 65 -12.43 -15.04 27.36
CA ALA A 65 -13.26 -15.39 26.22
C ALA A 65 -12.48 -15.24 24.90
N SER A 66 -12.56 -16.24 24.01
CA SER A 66 -11.94 -16.16 22.68
C SER A 66 -12.89 -15.50 21.68
N ILE A 67 -12.45 -14.38 21.10
CA ILE A 67 -13.16 -13.62 20.08
C ILE A 67 -12.49 -13.91 18.73
N GLN A 68 -13.27 -14.46 17.80
CA GLN A 68 -12.83 -14.68 16.42
C GLN A 68 -13.64 -13.78 15.49
N MET A 69 -12.97 -12.84 14.84
CA MET A 69 -13.55 -11.97 13.83
C MET A 69 -13.13 -12.45 12.45
N LYS A 70 -14.10 -12.68 11.57
CA LYS A 70 -13.87 -13.01 10.18
C LYS A 70 -14.44 -11.90 9.31
N ASP A 71 -13.59 -11.27 8.52
CA ASP A 71 -14.04 -10.34 7.49
C ASP A 71 -14.56 -11.18 6.29
N PRO A 72 -15.85 -11.09 5.94
CA PRO A 72 -16.43 -11.86 4.84
C PRO A 72 -15.94 -11.39 3.46
N SER A 73 -15.40 -10.16 3.36
CA SER A 73 -14.94 -9.57 2.11
C SER A 73 -13.48 -9.89 1.80
N THR A 74 -12.64 -10.01 2.83
CA THR A 74 -11.19 -10.26 2.68
C THR A 74 -10.77 -11.67 3.13
N GLY A 75 -11.61 -12.39 3.87
CA GLY A 75 -11.30 -13.72 4.42
C GLY A 75 -10.32 -13.70 5.59
N ILE A 76 -9.87 -12.52 6.04
CA ILE A 76 -8.97 -12.34 7.17
C ILE A 76 -9.67 -12.79 8.46
N VAL A 77 -8.96 -13.56 9.28
CA VAL A 77 -9.42 -14.00 10.61
C VAL A 77 -8.54 -13.40 11.68
N GLU A 78 -9.11 -12.54 12.53
CA GLU A 78 -8.45 -12.06 13.74
C GLU A 78 -8.93 -12.87 14.95
N LYS A 79 -7.97 -13.29 15.79
CA LYS A 79 -8.24 -13.93 17.07
C LYS A 79 -7.78 -13.01 18.21
N ARG A 80 -8.66 -12.75 19.16
CA ARG A 80 -8.40 -11.95 20.36
C ARG A 80 -8.92 -12.71 21.57
N GLU A 81 -8.35 -12.43 22.73
CA GLU A 81 -8.85 -12.92 24.02
C GLU A 81 -9.30 -11.73 24.86
N ALA A 82 -10.46 -11.86 25.50
CA ALA A 82 -10.99 -10.89 26.45
C ALA A 82 -10.08 -10.83 27.69
N ASN A 83 -9.74 -9.62 28.13
CA ASN A 83 -8.92 -9.42 29.32
C ASN A 83 -9.77 -9.51 30.60
N SER A 84 -9.19 -9.22 31.76
CA SER A 84 -9.91 -9.24 33.05
C SER A 84 -10.95 -8.14 33.22
N GLU A 85 -11.02 -7.19 32.30
CA GLU A 85 -11.94 -6.04 32.31
C GLU A 85 -13.12 -6.24 31.35
N GLY A 86 -13.04 -7.24 30.45
CA GLY A 86 -14.05 -7.56 29.44
C GLY A 86 -13.63 -7.12 28.05
#